data_AF-A0A8H5F6W1-F1
#
_entry.id   AF-A0A8H5F6W1-F1
#
_cell.length_a   1.000
_cell.length_b   1.000
_cell.length_c   1.000
_cell.angle_alpha   90.00
_cell.angle_beta   90.00
_cell.angle_gamma   90.00
#
_symmetry.space_group_name_H-M   'P 1'
#
loop_
_entity.id
_entity.type
_entity.pdbx_description
1 polymer ?
#
loop_
_entity_poly.entity_id
_entity_poly.type
_entity_poly.pdbx_seq_one_letter_code
_entity_poly.pdbx_strand_id
1 'polypeptide(L)'
;MLAPLSKGHITRAAAQDPNEGRCLVENCPKERGVESTYALPTELSAKAHIMDSLEYSWKMQRGTLNLATSQNVFFVGASLKKMHEEHKWALMPEDAVIDQFFGGIWGPHPRKSFPEMFPPFKYRLIPLPGMEHVGITYQHERPPTSNECFTTHVYPFKTLPLLISHIQPKFVLMAFARLIAYIVPKPHLRDLVKEYPQLSRVRRLYSRWVRDLPEQALADPSFVPEALNEVDEADEDCPEEDVSDGDSVVTDPCRLVIRIERDVERNAKKRKRSPSPSDLTRQKLREYSKQEKGGGWTKESIDSWANECPPPAASSSDAEDPSS
;
A
#
# COMPACT_ATOMS: atom_id res chain seq x y z
N MET A 1 -11.48 4.10 5.50
CA MET A 1 -11.64 2.80 6.18
C MET A 1 -11.41 1.72 5.13
N LEU A 2 -10.51 0.78 5.39
CA LEU A 2 -10.21 -0.29 4.42
C LEU A 2 -11.38 -1.26 4.34
N ALA A 3 -11.67 -1.73 3.12
CA ALA A 3 -12.62 -2.82 2.97
C ALA A 3 -12.10 -4.04 3.75
N PRO A 4 -12.95 -4.71 4.55
CA PRO A 4 -12.53 -5.89 5.29
C PRO A 4 -12.08 -7.00 4.34
N LEU A 5 -11.12 -7.82 4.77
CA LEU A 5 -10.69 -9.00 4.01
C LEU A 5 -11.87 -9.96 3.84
N SER A 6 -12.08 -10.46 2.61
CA SER A 6 -13.10 -11.48 2.37
C SER A 6 -12.69 -12.80 3.04
N LYS A 7 -13.67 -13.56 3.55
CA LYS A 7 -13.41 -14.88 4.15
C LYS A 7 -12.69 -15.81 3.17
N GLY A 8 -13.05 -15.76 1.88
CA GLY A 8 -12.40 -16.56 0.83
C GLY A 8 -10.91 -16.27 0.68
N HIS A 9 -10.49 -15.00 0.74
CA HIS A 9 -9.06 -14.64 0.70
C HIS A 9 -8.31 -15.19 1.91
N ILE A 10 -8.91 -15.09 3.09
CA ILE A 10 -8.33 -15.59 4.34
C ILE A 10 -8.16 -17.11 4.28
N THR A 11 -9.19 -17.85 3.83
CA THR A 11 -9.13 -19.31 3.70
C THR A 11 -8.04 -19.74 2.71
N ARG A 12 -7.96 -19.10 1.54
CA ARG A 12 -6.92 -19.41 0.53
C ARG A 12 -5.51 -19.08 1.03
N ALA A 13 -5.36 -17.98 1.77
CA ALA A 13 -4.07 -17.63 2.36
C ALA A 13 -3.66 -18.63 3.45
N ALA A 14 -4.59 -19.04 4.32
CA ALA A 14 -4.33 -20.05 5.34
C ALA A 14 -3.91 -21.40 4.75
N ALA A 15 -4.51 -21.79 3.62
CA ALA A 15 -4.16 -23.03 2.92
C ALA A 15 -2.75 -23.00 2.30
N GLN A 16 -2.22 -21.82 1.99
CA GLN A 16 -0.88 -21.64 1.43
C GLN A 16 0.18 -21.32 2.50
N ASP A 17 -0.25 -20.91 3.70
CA ASP A 17 0.65 -20.46 4.76
C ASP A 17 1.41 -21.64 5.39
N PRO A 18 2.76 -21.66 5.32
CA PRO A 18 3.57 -22.70 5.96
C PRO A 18 3.45 -22.71 7.49
N ASN A 19 2.82 -21.69 8.08
CA ASN A 19 2.56 -21.60 9.51
C ASN A 19 1.12 -21.94 9.90
N GLU A 20 0.30 -22.46 8.99
CA GLU A 20 -1.07 -22.91 9.28
C GLU A 20 -1.99 -21.78 9.82
N GLY A 21 -1.70 -20.53 9.44
CA GLY A 21 -2.42 -19.35 9.87
C GLY A 21 -2.07 -18.86 11.28
N ARG A 22 -0.92 -19.26 11.83
CA ARG A 22 -0.34 -18.70 13.06
C ARG A 22 0.20 -17.29 12.81
N CYS A 23 0.43 -16.52 13.87
CA CYS A 23 1.07 -15.22 13.75
C CYS A 23 2.46 -15.38 13.12
N LEU A 24 2.71 -14.72 11.99
CA LEU A 24 3.97 -14.79 11.27
C LEU A 24 5.17 -14.36 12.13
N VAL A 25 4.96 -13.35 12.99
CA VAL A 25 6.04 -12.71 13.77
C VAL A 25 6.26 -13.38 15.13
N GLU A 26 5.19 -13.77 15.81
CA GLU A 26 5.24 -14.36 17.17
C GLU A 26 5.16 -15.89 17.15
N ASN A 27 4.84 -16.49 15.99
CA ASN A 27 4.54 -17.90 15.81
C ASN A 27 3.48 -18.43 16.79
N CYS A 28 2.54 -17.58 17.22
CA CYS A 28 1.50 -17.91 18.18
C CYS A 28 0.22 -18.41 17.48
N PRO A 29 -0.61 -19.26 18.13
CA PRO A 29 -1.80 -19.85 17.51
C PRO A 29 -2.97 -18.85 17.44
N LYS A 30 -3.98 -19.15 16.61
CA LYS A 30 -5.08 -18.24 16.26
C LYS A 30 -5.88 -17.74 17.46
N GLU A 31 -5.99 -18.57 18.49
CA GLU A 31 -6.68 -18.30 19.76
C GLU A 31 -6.06 -17.11 20.52
N ARG A 32 -4.81 -16.72 20.20
CA ARG A 32 -4.13 -15.55 20.78
C ARG A 32 -4.41 -14.24 20.03
N GLY A 33 -5.52 -14.16 19.29
CA GLY A 33 -5.91 -12.93 18.60
C GLY A 33 -5.10 -12.68 17.34
N VAL A 34 -4.85 -13.74 16.55
CA VAL A 34 -4.21 -13.61 15.25
C VAL A 34 -5.22 -13.13 14.23
N GLU A 35 -4.87 -12.04 13.54
CA GLU A 35 -5.66 -11.45 12.48
C GLU A 35 -4.95 -11.57 11.14
N SER A 36 -5.70 -11.40 10.05
CA SER A 36 -5.15 -11.32 8.70
C SER A 36 -5.04 -9.86 8.24
N THR A 37 -4.02 -9.59 7.42
CA THR A 37 -3.82 -8.29 6.78
C THR A 37 -3.11 -8.44 5.43
N TYR A 38 -3.09 -7.38 4.63
CA TYR A 38 -2.39 -7.34 3.36
C TYR A 38 -0.95 -6.83 3.53
N ALA A 39 0.01 -7.45 2.83
CA ALA A 39 1.38 -6.93 2.77
C ALA A 39 1.44 -5.61 1.97
N LEU A 40 0.80 -5.58 0.80
CA LEU A 40 0.59 -4.36 0.01
C LEU A 40 -0.87 -3.90 0.14
N PRO A 41 -1.14 -2.67 0.63
CA PRO A 41 -2.50 -2.17 0.83
C PRO A 41 -3.31 -2.15 -0.48
N THR A 42 -4.57 -2.58 -0.41
CA THR A 42 -5.45 -2.76 -1.57
C THR A 42 -5.93 -1.43 -2.16
N GLU A 43 -5.87 -0.33 -1.42
CA GLU A 43 -6.24 1.02 -1.88
C GLU A 43 -5.34 1.52 -3.00
N LEU A 44 -4.18 0.89 -3.18
CA LEU A 44 -3.33 1.14 -4.34
C LEU A 44 -4.04 0.79 -5.65
N SER A 45 -5.02 -0.13 -5.62
CA SER A 45 -5.86 -0.49 -6.78
C SER A 45 -6.64 0.70 -7.35
N ALA A 46 -6.94 1.72 -6.53
CA ALA A 46 -7.60 2.94 -6.99
C ALA A 46 -6.69 3.84 -7.86
N LYS A 47 -5.37 3.57 -7.89
CA LYS A 47 -4.40 4.36 -8.67
C LYS A 47 -4.10 3.65 -9.98
N ALA A 48 -4.94 3.87 -10.99
CA ALA A 48 -4.85 3.20 -12.29
C ALA A 48 -3.45 3.24 -12.91
N HIS A 49 -2.79 4.41 -12.94
CA HIS A 49 -1.44 4.54 -13.50
C HIS A 49 -0.38 3.69 -12.76
N ILE A 50 -0.49 3.58 -11.43
CA ILE A 50 0.42 2.73 -10.64
C ILE A 50 0.13 1.27 -10.94
N MET A 51 -1.13 0.86 -10.97
CA MET A 51 -1.51 -0.53 -11.26
C MET A 51 -1.01 -0.97 -12.64
N ASP A 52 -1.21 -0.13 -13.66
CA ASP A 52 -0.69 -0.40 -15.02
C ASP A 52 0.84 -0.53 -15.03
N SER A 53 1.54 0.36 -14.30
CA SER A 53 3.01 0.34 -14.20
C SER A 53 3.52 -0.92 -13.50
N LEU A 54 2.83 -1.37 -12.44
CA LEU A 54 3.12 -2.61 -11.72
C LEU A 54 2.87 -3.83 -12.60
N GLU A 55 1.71 -3.90 -13.26
CA GLU A 55 1.39 -4.97 -14.21
C GLU A 55 2.43 -5.06 -15.31
N TYR A 56 2.81 -3.91 -15.88
CA TYR A 56 3.86 -3.84 -16.89
C TYR A 56 5.19 -4.36 -16.34
N SER A 57 5.60 -3.88 -15.18
CA SER A 57 6.90 -4.20 -14.58
C SER A 57 6.99 -5.65 -14.09
N TRP A 58 5.88 -6.24 -13.65
CA TRP A 58 5.79 -7.58 -13.10
C TRP A 58 5.48 -8.66 -14.13
N LYS A 59 5.60 -8.35 -15.43
CA LYS A 59 5.31 -9.28 -16.54
C LYS A 59 3.87 -9.81 -16.49
N MET A 60 2.92 -9.00 -16.04
CA MET A 60 1.48 -9.32 -16.03
C MET A 60 0.78 -8.63 -17.19
N GLN A 61 -0.39 -9.14 -17.58
CA GLN A 61 -1.26 -8.45 -18.54
C GLN A 61 -1.92 -7.24 -17.87
N ARG A 62 -2.30 -6.25 -18.67
CA ARG A 62 -2.98 -5.06 -18.21
C ARG A 62 -4.36 -5.42 -17.66
N GLY A 63 -4.70 -4.90 -16.49
CA GLY A 63 -5.94 -5.18 -15.79
C GLY A 63 -5.97 -6.50 -15.01
N THR A 64 -4.91 -7.31 -15.01
CA THR A 64 -4.91 -8.62 -14.32
C THR A 64 -4.30 -8.59 -12.92
N LEU A 65 -3.70 -7.48 -12.47
CA LEU A 65 -3.15 -7.41 -11.12
C LEU A 65 -4.26 -7.22 -10.10
N ASN A 66 -4.50 -8.26 -9.31
CA ASN A 66 -5.37 -8.23 -8.15
C ASN A 66 -4.54 -8.17 -6.86
N LEU A 67 -4.70 -7.09 -6.08
CA LEU A 67 -4.07 -6.94 -4.77
C LEU A 67 -4.79 -7.72 -3.66
N ALA A 68 -6.06 -8.06 -3.87
CA ALA A 68 -6.84 -8.90 -2.96
C ALA A 68 -6.61 -10.40 -3.25
N THR A 69 -5.34 -10.81 -3.31
CA THR A 69 -4.93 -12.20 -3.55
C THR A 69 -4.38 -12.85 -2.29
N SER A 70 -4.50 -14.17 -2.16
CA SER A 70 -3.94 -14.94 -1.03
C SER A 70 -2.42 -14.76 -0.89
N GLN A 71 -1.74 -14.54 -2.02
CA GLN A 71 -0.30 -14.28 -2.08
C GLN A 71 0.12 -12.92 -1.52
N ASN A 72 -0.84 -12.05 -1.20
CA ASN A 72 -0.63 -10.74 -0.58
C ASN A 72 -1.19 -10.70 0.86
N VAL A 73 -1.71 -11.81 1.38
CA VAL A 73 -2.32 -11.88 2.72
C VAL A 73 -1.42 -12.67 3.67
N PHE A 74 -1.28 -12.19 4.91
CA PHE A 74 -0.59 -12.89 5.98
C PHE A 74 -1.24 -12.70 7.33
N PHE A 75 -0.82 -13.54 8.28
CA PHE A 75 -1.39 -13.65 9.61
C PHE A 75 -0.45 -13.04 10.64
N VAL A 76 -0.98 -12.24 11.56
CA VAL A 76 -0.18 -11.51 12.55
C VAL A 76 -1.05 -11.17 13.77
N GLY A 77 -0.46 -11.09 14.97
CA GLY A 77 -1.18 -10.73 16.18
C GLY A 77 -1.81 -9.33 16.07
N ALA A 78 -2.99 -9.13 16.67
CA ALA A 78 -3.77 -7.89 16.53
C ALA A 78 -2.96 -6.60 16.84
N SER A 79 -2.13 -6.61 17.88
CA SER A 79 -1.26 -5.46 18.22
C SER A 79 -0.23 -5.19 17.13
N LEU A 80 0.41 -6.23 16.59
CA LEU A 80 1.39 -6.12 15.51
C LEU A 80 0.75 -5.72 14.18
N LYS A 81 -0.49 -6.16 13.91
CA LYS A 81 -1.29 -5.69 12.78
C LYS A 81 -1.50 -4.18 12.85
N LYS A 82 -1.98 -3.67 14.00
CA LYS A 82 -2.17 -2.22 14.20
C LYS A 82 -0.86 -1.46 13.99
N MET A 83 0.25 -1.98 14.51
CA MET A 83 1.57 -1.38 14.30
C MET A 83 2.04 -1.42 12.82
N HIS A 84 1.67 -2.46 12.06
CA HIS A 84 1.95 -2.55 10.63
C HIS A 84 1.16 -1.49 9.84
N GLU A 85 -0.12 -1.33 10.16
CA GLU A 85 -1.00 -0.31 9.58
C GLU A 85 -0.52 1.11 9.90
N GLU A 86 0.05 1.31 11.09
CA GLU A 86 0.71 2.55 11.52
C GLU A 86 2.15 2.71 10.98
N HIS A 87 2.62 1.79 10.13
CA HIS A 87 3.93 1.84 9.48
C HIS A 87 5.13 1.81 10.45
N LYS A 88 4.96 1.14 11.59
CA LYS A 88 6.01 1.00 12.62
C LYS A 88 6.98 -0.15 12.34
N TRP A 89 6.67 -1.05 11.42
CA TRP A 89 7.60 -2.10 10.99
C TRP A 89 7.27 -2.53 9.56
N ALA A 90 8.21 -3.22 8.92
CA ALA A 90 8.05 -3.78 7.59
C ALA A 90 8.70 -5.16 7.47
N LEU A 91 8.28 -5.94 6.48
CA LEU A 91 8.98 -7.16 6.08
C LEU A 91 10.01 -6.83 5.00
N MET A 92 11.15 -7.49 5.05
CA MET A 92 12.17 -7.45 4.00
C MET A 92 12.57 -8.87 3.62
N PRO A 93 12.47 -9.28 2.34
CA PRO A 93 12.95 -10.59 1.91
C PRO A 93 14.45 -10.74 2.17
N GLU A 94 14.92 -11.98 2.19
CA GLU A 94 16.36 -12.26 2.16
C GLU A 94 17.05 -11.62 0.94
N ASP A 95 18.33 -11.30 1.10
CA ASP A 95 19.10 -10.61 0.06
C ASP A 95 19.14 -11.42 -1.24
N ALA A 96 19.24 -12.75 -1.15
CA ALA A 96 19.18 -13.66 -2.29
C ALA A 96 17.85 -13.60 -3.07
N VAL A 97 16.74 -13.27 -2.40
CA VAL A 97 15.44 -13.05 -3.05
C VAL A 97 15.43 -11.68 -3.73
N ILE A 98 15.99 -10.66 -3.09
CA ILE A 98 16.15 -9.32 -3.70
C ILE A 98 17.04 -9.41 -4.93
N ASP A 99 18.11 -10.22 -4.88
CA ASP A 99 19.07 -10.45 -5.96
C ASP A 99 18.43 -10.94 -7.26
N GLN A 100 17.42 -11.81 -7.15
CA GLN A 100 16.70 -12.36 -8.31
C GLN A 100 15.99 -11.30 -9.16
N PHE A 101 15.78 -10.09 -8.63
CA PHE A 101 15.20 -8.98 -9.38
C PHE A 101 16.25 -8.15 -10.15
N PHE A 102 17.54 -8.47 -10.07
CA PHE A 102 18.62 -7.67 -10.64
C PHE A 102 19.52 -8.47 -11.59
N GLY A 103 19.81 -7.89 -12.76
CA GLY A 103 20.75 -8.45 -13.74
C GLY A 103 22.21 -8.05 -13.49
N GLY A 104 22.66 -8.02 -12.23
CA GLY A 104 23.99 -7.52 -11.85
C GLY A 104 24.08 -5.99 -11.80
N ILE A 105 25.12 -5.40 -12.41
CA ILE A 105 25.42 -3.95 -12.34
C ILE A 105 24.33 -3.09 -13.01
N TRP A 106 23.60 -3.66 -13.97
CA TRP A 106 22.65 -2.96 -14.85
C TRP A 106 21.33 -2.56 -14.18
N GLY A 107 21.13 -2.89 -12.91
CA GLY A 107 19.92 -2.55 -12.15
C GLY A 107 18.81 -3.61 -12.25
N PRO A 108 17.56 -3.24 -11.92
CA PRO A 108 16.43 -4.17 -11.97
C PRO A 108 16.21 -4.78 -13.35
N HIS A 109 15.78 -6.05 -13.39
CA HIS A 109 15.46 -6.73 -14.65
C HIS A 109 14.38 -5.99 -15.47
N PRO A 110 14.47 -6.06 -16.81
CA PRO A 110 13.35 -5.68 -17.66
C PRO A 110 12.17 -6.66 -17.48
N ARG A 111 10.96 -6.23 -17.88
CA ARG A 111 9.71 -7.03 -17.84
C ARG A 111 9.91 -8.49 -18.28
N LYS A 112 10.57 -8.71 -19.41
CA LYS A 112 10.76 -10.06 -20.00
C LYS A 112 11.53 -11.03 -19.09
N SER A 113 12.39 -10.49 -18.22
CA SER A 113 13.25 -11.21 -17.29
C SER A 113 12.78 -11.07 -15.84
N PHE A 114 11.51 -10.72 -15.61
CA PHE A 114 10.97 -10.69 -14.25
C PHE A 114 11.01 -12.11 -13.66
N PRO A 115 11.55 -12.30 -12.44
CA PRO A 115 11.76 -13.63 -11.88
C PRO A 115 10.42 -14.29 -11.53
N GLU A 116 10.33 -15.58 -11.81
CA GLU A 116 9.28 -16.45 -11.31
C GLU A 116 9.77 -17.11 -10.02
N MET A 117 8.98 -17.02 -8.95
CA MET A 117 9.39 -17.43 -7.61
C MET A 117 8.26 -18.18 -6.92
N PHE A 118 8.64 -19.22 -6.18
CA PHE A 118 7.71 -20.13 -5.51
C PHE A 118 7.96 -20.13 -3.99
N PRO A 119 6.90 -20.17 -3.16
CA PRO A 119 7.02 -20.21 -1.71
C PRO A 119 7.60 -21.55 -1.22
N PRO A 120 8.10 -21.62 0.03
CA PRO A 120 8.09 -20.56 1.04
C PRO A 120 9.25 -19.57 0.87
N PHE A 121 9.02 -18.34 1.33
CA PHE A 121 10.01 -17.27 1.35
C PHE A 121 10.40 -16.91 2.78
N LYS A 122 11.63 -16.42 2.96
CA LYS A 122 12.12 -15.96 4.25
C LYS A 122 12.21 -14.44 4.30
N TYR A 123 11.82 -13.88 5.43
CA TYR A 123 11.74 -12.46 5.68
C TYR A 123 12.43 -12.09 6.98
N ARG A 124 13.01 -10.90 7.01
CA ARG A 124 13.43 -10.19 8.22
C ARG A 124 12.35 -9.19 8.60
N LEU A 125 12.06 -9.07 9.89
CA LEU A 125 11.31 -7.94 10.42
C LEU A 125 12.26 -6.74 10.51
N ILE A 126 11.87 -5.64 9.87
CA ILE A 126 12.60 -4.38 9.92
C ILE A 126 11.83 -3.42 10.82
N PRO A 127 12.35 -3.12 12.03
CA PRO A 127 11.71 -2.16 12.89
C PRO A 127 11.86 -0.75 12.30
N LEU A 128 10.79 0.03 12.34
CA LEU A 128 10.76 1.45 11.99
C LEU A 128 10.46 2.26 13.28
N PRO A 129 10.51 3.60 13.24
CA PRO A 129 10.27 4.41 14.42
C PRO A 129 8.93 4.08 15.09
N GLY A 130 8.95 3.93 16.42
CA GLY A 130 7.80 3.53 17.23
C GLY A 130 7.78 2.05 17.67
N MET A 131 8.81 1.27 17.34
CA MET A 131 9.00 -0.12 17.79
C MET A 131 9.99 -0.27 18.96
N GLU A 132 10.60 0.82 19.43
CA GLU A 132 11.71 0.80 20.39
C GLU A 132 11.32 0.20 21.74
N HIS A 133 10.05 0.32 22.11
CA HIS A 133 9.51 -0.15 23.39
C HIS A 133 8.67 -1.44 23.26
N VAL A 134 8.70 -2.08 22.09
CA VAL A 134 7.91 -3.28 21.82
C VAL A 134 8.78 -4.52 22.04
N GLY A 135 8.30 -5.45 22.86
CA GLY A 135 8.87 -6.80 22.98
C GLY A 135 8.07 -7.79 22.13
N ILE A 136 8.76 -8.66 21.39
CA ILE A 136 8.14 -9.72 20.59
C ILE A 136 8.38 -11.06 21.28
N THR A 137 7.35 -11.69 21.82
CA THR A 137 7.44 -13.03 22.39
C THR A 137 7.19 -14.08 21.30
N TYR A 138 8.25 -14.74 20.88
CA TYR A 138 8.23 -15.80 19.87
C TYR A 138 8.02 -17.17 20.52
N GLN A 139 7.16 -18.00 19.93
CA GLN A 139 6.92 -19.38 20.35
C GLN A 139 7.69 -20.38 19.46
N HIS A 140 8.54 -21.22 20.04
CA HIS A 140 9.38 -22.19 19.32
C HIS A 140 8.66 -23.51 19.01
N GLU A 141 7.88 -24.02 19.96
CA GLU A 141 7.28 -25.35 19.89
C GLU A 141 5.76 -25.34 19.70
N ARG A 142 5.23 -26.40 19.09
CA ARG A 142 3.81 -26.59 18.77
C ARG A 142 3.35 -27.98 19.22
N PRO A 143 2.50 -28.12 20.27
CA PRO A 143 2.10 -27.11 21.26
C PRO A 143 3.27 -26.73 22.20
N PRO A 144 3.17 -25.62 22.96
CA PRO A 144 4.19 -25.27 23.94
C PRO A 144 4.09 -26.22 25.15
N THR A 145 5.22 -26.77 25.58
CA THR A 145 5.30 -27.77 26.68
C THR A 145 5.85 -27.17 27.97
N SER A 146 6.58 -26.06 27.88
CA SER A 146 7.19 -25.37 29.02
C SER A 146 7.34 -23.86 28.74
N ASN A 147 7.82 -23.10 29.74
CA ASN A 147 8.11 -21.68 29.56
C ASN A 147 9.31 -21.43 28.62
N GLU A 148 10.20 -22.40 28.48
CA GLU A 148 11.38 -22.31 27.60
C GLU A 148 10.98 -22.37 26.11
N CYS A 149 9.75 -22.78 25.81
CA CYS A 149 9.17 -22.71 24.46
C CYS A 149 8.96 -21.27 23.98
N PHE A 150 9.19 -20.26 24.82
CA PHE A 150 9.04 -18.84 24.47
C PHE A 150 10.35 -18.08 24.61
N THR A 151 10.62 -17.17 23.68
CA THR A 151 11.74 -16.21 23.79
C THR A 151 11.24 -14.82 23.45
N THR A 152 11.57 -13.85 24.30
CA THR A 152 11.25 -12.45 24.04
C THR A 152 12.42 -11.77 23.35
N HIS A 153 12.17 -11.27 22.15
CA HIS A 153 13.10 -10.49 21.36
C HIS A 153 12.81 -9.01 21.56
N VAL A 154 13.85 -8.21 21.78
CA VAL A 154 13.76 -6.75 22.00
C VAL A 154 14.37 -5.99 20.84
N TYR A 155 13.96 -4.73 20.66
CA TYR A 155 14.48 -3.83 19.63
C TYR A 155 16.03 -3.81 19.60
N PRO A 156 16.68 -3.85 18.43
CA PRO A 156 16.13 -3.84 17.07
C PRO A 156 15.85 -5.26 16.51
N PHE A 157 15.53 -6.22 17.38
CA PHE A 157 15.11 -7.59 17.05
C PHE A 157 16.14 -8.42 16.27
N LYS A 158 17.44 -8.16 16.49
CA LYS A 158 18.55 -8.88 15.82
C LYS A 158 18.58 -10.39 16.08
N THR A 159 17.96 -10.84 17.17
CA THR A 159 17.87 -12.25 17.56
C THR A 159 16.58 -12.92 17.09
N LEU A 160 15.62 -12.17 16.52
CA LEU A 160 14.36 -12.74 16.02
C LEU A 160 14.68 -13.64 14.81
N PRO A 161 14.18 -14.89 14.77
CA PRO A 161 14.43 -15.79 13.65
C PRO A 161 13.85 -15.24 12.34
N LEU A 162 14.35 -15.75 11.21
CA LEU A 162 13.77 -15.45 9.91
C LEU A 162 12.32 -15.94 9.86
N LEU A 163 11.44 -15.06 9.40
CA LEU A 163 10.01 -15.33 9.28
C LEU A 163 9.76 -16.06 7.96
N ILE A 164 9.13 -17.22 8.01
CA ILE A 164 8.84 -18.04 6.83
C ILE A 164 7.39 -17.78 6.42
N SER A 165 7.13 -17.43 5.16
CA SER A 165 5.77 -17.14 4.70
C SER A 165 5.57 -17.45 3.21
N HIS A 166 4.31 -17.61 2.80
CA HIS A 166 3.91 -17.78 1.40
C HIS A 166 3.71 -16.47 0.64
N ILE A 167 3.69 -15.32 1.34
CA ILE A 167 3.50 -14.01 0.71
C ILE A 167 4.53 -13.83 -0.40
N GLN A 168 4.13 -13.32 -1.56
CA GLN A 168 5.05 -13.12 -2.67
C GLN A 168 5.97 -11.89 -2.44
N PRO A 169 7.29 -12.02 -2.65
CA PRO A 169 8.24 -10.94 -2.37
C PRO A 169 7.96 -9.64 -3.11
N LYS A 170 7.36 -9.67 -4.30
CA LYS A 170 7.01 -8.47 -5.06
C LYS A 170 6.04 -7.54 -4.32
N PHE A 171 5.09 -8.10 -3.56
CA PHE A 171 4.16 -7.30 -2.75
C PHE A 171 4.88 -6.68 -1.55
N VAL A 172 5.69 -7.47 -0.84
CA VAL A 172 6.47 -7.02 0.32
C VAL A 172 7.45 -5.91 -0.08
N LEU A 173 8.20 -6.11 -1.17
CA LEU A 173 9.16 -5.14 -1.68
C LEU A 173 8.48 -3.84 -2.10
N MET A 174 7.34 -3.93 -2.79
CA MET A 174 6.58 -2.74 -3.20
C MET A 174 6.05 -1.97 -1.98
N ALA A 175 5.49 -2.67 -1.00
CA ALA A 175 4.98 -2.06 0.23
C ALA A 175 6.11 -1.34 0.98
N PHE A 176 7.20 -2.06 1.24
CA PHE A 176 8.34 -1.51 1.98
C PHE A 176 9.01 -0.35 1.25
N ALA A 177 9.17 -0.46 -0.07
CA ALA A 177 9.76 0.62 -0.84
C ALA A 177 8.90 1.89 -0.86
N ARG A 178 7.57 1.75 -0.80
CA ARG A 178 6.65 2.88 -0.65
C ARG A 178 6.77 3.53 0.73
N LEU A 179 6.94 2.73 1.79
CA LEU A 179 7.19 3.24 3.14
C LEU A 179 8.45 4.12 3.19
N ILE A 180 9.57 3.62 2.66
CA ILE A 180 10.84 4.37 2.68
C ILE A 180 10.84 5.57 1.72
N ALA A 181 10.00 5.57 0.68
CA ALA A 181 9.91 6.68 -0.26
C ALA A 181 9.12 7.87 0.29
N TYR A 182 8.07 7.63 1.07
CA TYR A 182 7.11 8.69 1.46
C TYR A 182 6.88 8.85 2.97
N ILE A 183 7.10 7.81 3.77
CA ILE A 183 6.65 7.78 5.16
C ILE A 183 7.84 7.90 6.12
N VAL A 184 8.91 7.14 5.88
CA VAL A 184 10.07 7.16 6.78
C VAL A 184 10.83 8.49 6.68
N PRO A 185 11.05 9.22 7.79
CA PRO A 185 11.80 10.48 7.77
C PRO A 185 13.23 10.29 7.28
N LYS A 186 13.77 11.28 6.53
CA LYS A 186 15.11 11.21 5.93
C LYS A 186 16.26 10.86 6.89
N PRO A 187 16.30 11.36 8.15
CA PRO A 187 17.34 10.96 9.10
C PRO A 187 17.29 9.47 9.41
N HIS A 188 16.12 8.96 9.79
CA HIS A 188 15.91 7.53 10.05
C HIS A 188 16.20 6.67 8.83
N LEU A 189 15.78 7.11 7.63
CA LEU A 189 16.09 6.40 6.39
C LEU A 189 17.60 6.26 6.16
N ARG A 190 18.40 7.27 6.52
CA ARG A 190 19.85 7.22 6.38
C ARG A 190 20.46 6.15 7.26
N ASP A 191 20.02 6.07 8.52
CA ASP A 191 20.53 5.08 9.46
C ASP A 191 20.05 3.68 9.08
N LEU A 192 18.80 3.55 8.63
CA LEU A 192 18.25 2.31 8.12
C LEU A 192 19.02 1.81 6.88
N VAL A 193 19.43 2.69 5.97
CA VAL A 193 20.26 2.33 4.80
C VAL A 193 21.68 1.92 5.20
N LYS A 194 22.24 2.48 6.28
CA LYS A 194 23.54 2.03 6.81
C LYS A 194 23.44 0.62 7.39
N GLU A 195 22.39 0.34 8.16
CA GLU A 195 22.18 -0.98 8.75
C GLU A 195 21.75 -2.03 7.72
N TYR A 196 20.95 -1.62 6.74
CA TYR A 196 20.44 -2.45 5.65
C TYR A 196 20.79 -1.85 4.27
N PRO A 197 22.02 -2.05 3.76
CA PRO A 197 22.46 -1.51 2.48
C PRO A 197 21.60 -1.92 1.27
N GLN A 198 20.93 -3.07 1.35
CA GLN A 198 19.99 -3.56 0.34
C GLN A 198 18.78 -2.62 0.13
N LEU A 199 18.47 -1.72 1.07
CA LEU A 199 17.41 -0.73 0.88
C LEU A 199 17.68 0.22 -0.29
N SER A 200 18.95 0.46 -0.62
CA SER A 200 19.31 1.19 -1.84
C SER A 200 18.79 0.49 -3.11
N ARG A 201 18.74 -0.84 -3.11
CA ARG A 201 18.21 -1.67 -4.19
C ARG A 201 16.70 -1.69 -4.18
N VAL A 202 16.09 -1.83 -3.01
CA VAL A 202 14.63 -1.76 -2.84
C VAL A 202 14.08 -0.43 -3.38
N ARG A 203 14.75 0.71 -3.11
CA ARG A 203 14.41 2.00 -3.70
C ARG A 203 14.52 2.03 -5.22
N ARG A 204 15.57 1.42 -5.78
CA ARG A 204 15.74 1.29 -7.24
C ARG A 204 14.63 0.44 -7.87
N LEU A 205 14.22 -0.65 -7.22
CA LEU A 205 13.08 -1.45 -7.67
C LEU A 205 11.80 -0.62 -7.72
N TYR A 206 11.54 0.15 -6.67
CA TYR A 206 10.37 1.03 -6.62
C TYR A 206 10.36 2.03 -7.78
N SER A 207 11.43 2.81 -7.93
CA SER A 207 11.55 3.78 -9.03
C SER A 207 11.41 3.13 -10.41
N ARG A 208 11.79 1.85 -10.54
CA ARG A 208 11.59 1.09 -11.78
C ARG A 208 10.14 0.66 -11.96
N TRP A 209 9.51 0.13 -10.92
CA TRP A 209 8.18 -0.48 -10.97
C TRP A 209 7.05 0.53 -11.08
N VAL A 210 7.22 1.74 -10.54
CA VAL A 210 6.21 2.82 -10.63
C VAL A 210 6.52 3.85 -11.70
N ARG A 211 7.51 3.60 -12.55
CA ARG A 211 7.83 4.50 -13.66
C ARG A 211 6.71 4.50 -14.68
N ASP A 212 6.49 5.64 -15.32
CA ASP A 212 5.59 5.74 -16.45
C ASP A 212 5.82 4.62 -17.48
N LEU A 213 4.71 4.14 -18.02
CA LEU A 213 4.72 3.12 -19.07
C LEU A 213 5.59 3.60 -20.24
N PRO A 214 6.46 2.76 -20.79
CA PRO A 214 7.13 3.09 -22.04
C PRO A 214 6.09 3.25 -23.16
N GLU A 215 6.35 4.14 -24.13
CA GLU A 215 5.41 4.44 -25.23
C GLU A 215 4.95 3.17 -25.97
N GLN A 216 5.85 2.22 -26.13
CA GLN A 216 5.59 0.93 -26.78
C GLN A 216 4.83 -0.09 -25.91
N ALA A 217 4.51 0.21 -24.63
CA ALA A 217 3.83 -0.74 -23.75
C ALA A 217 2.47 -1.16 -24.29
N LEU A 218 1.70 -0.21 -24.82
CA LEU A 218 0.37 -0.48 -25.37
C LEU A 218 0.40 -1.27 -26.67
N ALA A 219 1.55 -1.31 -27.36
CA ALA A 219 1.77 -2.12 -28.54
C ALA A 219 2.35 -3.52 -28.20
N ASP A 220 2.64 -3.81 -26.94
CA ASP A 220 3.16 -5.12 -26.51
C ASP A 220 1.98 -6.09 -26.31
N PRO A 221 1.82 -7.11 -27.18
CA PRO A 221 0.69 -8.05 -27.08
C PRO A 221 0.75 -8.90 -25.81
N SER A 222 1.92 -9.02 -25.16
CA SER A 222 2.03 -9.69 -23.86
C SER A 222 1.47 -8.85 -22.70
N PHE A 223 1.31 -7.54 -22.91
CA PHE A 223 0.75 -6.60 -21.93
C PHE A 223 -0.71 -6.27 -22.24
N VAL A 224 -1.06 -5.99 -23.49
CA VAL A 224 -2.44 -5.74 -23.91
C VAL A 224 -2.89 -6.90 -24.82
N PRO A 225 -3.66 -7.88 -24.31
CA PRO A 225 -4.15 -8.99 -25.12
C PRO A 225 -5.09 -8.50 -26.23
N GLU A 226 -5.00 -9.11 -27.43
CA GLU A 226 -5.81 -8.74 -28.60
C GLU A 226 -7.32 -8.79 -28.34
N ALA A 227 -7.79 -9.72 -27.50
CA ALA A 227 -9.21 -9.88 -27.16
C ALA A 227 -9.86 -8.64 -26.52
N LEU A 228 -9.09 -7.73 -25.92
CA LEU A 228 -9.64 -6.48 -25.39
C LEU A 228 -9.96 -5.44 -26.48
N ASN A 229 -9.47 -5.62 -27.70
CA ASN A 229 -9.75 -4.72 -28.81
C ASN A 229 -11.08 -5.04 -29.53
N GLU A 230 -11.68 -6.21 -29.29
CA GLU A 230 -12.86 -6.68 -30.04
C GLU A 230 -14.21 -6.37 -29.33
N VAL A 231 -14.20 -5.86 -28.10
CA VAL A 231 -15.43 -5.73 -27.27
C VAL A 231 -16.20 -4.41 -27.46
N ASP A 232 -15.89 -3.61 -28.49
CA ASP A 232 -16.45 -2.26 -28.63
C ASP A 232 -17.74 -2.15 -29.48
N GLU A 233 -18.33 -3.25 -30.00
CA GLU A 233 -19.53 -3.14 -30.86
C GLU A 233 -20.72 -4.09 -30.56
N ALA A 234 -20.73 -4.85 -29.46
CA ALA A 234 -21.91 -5.63 -29.09
C ALA A 234 -22.82 -4.83 -28.14
N ASP A 235 -23.95 -4.37 -28.68
CA ASP A 235 -25.00 -3.63 -27.99
C ASP A 235 -25.55 -4.35 -26.73
N GLU A 236 -25.98 -3.50 -25.80
CA GLU A 236 -26.47 -3.79 -24.44
C GLU A 236 -27.72 -4.68 -24.43
N ASP A 237 -27.59 -5.89 -23.86
CA ASP A 237 -28.67 -6.61 -23.18
C ASP A 237 -28.04 -7.70 -22.29
N CYS A 238 -27.38 -7.29 -21.20
CA CYS A 238 -26.89 -8.24 -20.19
C CYS A 238 -28.01 -8.51 -19.18
N PRO A 239 -28.52 -9.76 -19.05
CA PRO A 239 -29.49 -10.12 -18.04
C PRO A 239 -28.90 -9.94 -16.63
N GLU A 240 -29.72 -9.49 -15.70
CA GLU A 240 -29.39 -9.38 -14.27
C GLU A 240 -29.10 -10.79 -13.72
N GLU A 241 -27.82 -11.16 -13.58
CA GLU A 241 -27.43 -12.42 -12.95
C GLU A 241 -27.35 -12.29 -11.42
N ASP A 242 -28.06 -13.21 -10.77
CA ASP A 242 -28.13 -13.43 -9.33
C ASP A 242 -26.75 -13.67 -8.72
N VAL A 243 -26.51 -13.04 -7.57
CA VAL A 243 -25.28 -13.11 -6.79
C VAL A 243 -25.07 -14.53 -6.27
N SER A 244 -24.32 -15.34 -7.02
CA SER A 244 -23.95 -16.71 -6.64
C SER A 244 -22.87 -16.68 -5.54
N ASP A 245 -23.25 -17.16 -4.36
CA ASP A 245 -22.41 -17.21 -3.16
C ASP A 245 -21.40 -18.38 -3.26
N GLY A 246 -20.27 -18.10 -3.90
CA GLY A 246 -18.93 -18.55 -3.46
C GLY A 246 -18.58 -20.04 -3.44
N ASP A 247 -17.86 -20.50 -4.46
CA ASP A 247 -16.65 -21.36 -4.29
C ASP A 247 -15.72 -21.33 -5.52
N SER A 248 -15.67 -20.22 -6.27
CA SER A 248 -14.76 -20.14 -7.41
C SER A 248 -13.31 -20.17 -6.92
N VAL A 249 -12.60 -21.25 -7.27
CA VAL A 249 -11.15 -21.43 -7.01
C VAL A 249 -10.34 -20.32 -7.70
N VAL A 250 -10.92 -19.71 -8.73
CA VAL A 250 -10.35 -18.57 -9.45
C VAL A 250 -10.92 -17.30 -8.84
N THR A 251 -10.03 -16.46 -8.30
CA THR A 251 -10.43 -15.11 -7.89
C THR A 251 -10.71 -14.33 -9.16
N ASP A 252 -11.95 -13.85 -9.33
CA ASP A 252 -12.32 -13.07 -10.52
C ASP A 252 -11.33 -11.92 -10.75
N PRO A 253 -11.04 -11.54 -12.01
CA PRO A 253 -10.17 -10.42 -12.35
C PRO A 253 -10.82 -9.09 -11.91
N CYS A 254 -10.82 -8.81 -10.61
CA CYS A 254 -11.42 -7.62 -10.02
C CYS A 254 -10.44 -6.46 -10.10
N ARG A 255 -10.06 -6.04 -11.30
CA ARG A 255 -9.99 -4.59 -11.50
C ARG A 255 -11.43 -4.17 -11.72
N LEU A 256 -12.02 -3.47 -10.76
CA LEU A 256 -13.15 -2.61 -11.09
C LEU A 256 -12.63 -1.71 -12.21
N VAL A 257 -12.93 -2.07 -13.45
CA VAL A 257 -12.74 -1.19 -14.60
C VAL A 257 -13.77 -0.12 -14.38
N ILE A 258 -13.46 0.82 -13.49
CA ILE A 258 -14.30 1.97 -13.33
C ILE A 258 -14.24 2.62 -14.70
N ARG A 259 -15.38 2.64 -15.40
CA ARG A 259 -15.61 3.26 -16.73
C ARG A 259 -15.20 4.76 -16.79
N ILE A 260 -14.51 5.27 -15.76
CA ILE A 260 -13.97 6.62 -15.63
C ILE A 260 -13.15 7.02 -16.84
N GLU A 261 -12.32 6.15 -17.45
CA GLU A 261 -11.53 6.58 -18.62
C GLU A 261 -12.42 6.93 -19.82
N ARG A 262 -13.47 6.14 -20.10
CA ARG A 262 -14.45 6.47 -21.15
C ARG A 262 -15.26 7.72 -20.82
N ASP A 263 -15.59 7.93 -19.54
CA ASP A 263 -16.34 9.12 -19.12
C ASP A 263 -15.48 10.37 -19.10
N VAL A 264 -14.20 10.30 -18.74
CA VAL A 264 -13.25 11.41 -18.82
C VAL A 264 -12.98 11.77 -20.27
N GLU A 265 -12.85 10.79 -21.17
CA GLU A 265 -12.64 11.06 -22.59
C GLU A 265 -13.92 11.56 -23.29
N ARG A 266 -15.10 11.01 -22.95
CA ARG A 266 -16.41 11.57 -23.35
C ARG A 266 -16.61 12.98 -22.81
N ASN A 267 -16.24 13.25 -21.56
CA ASN A 267 -16.38 14.57 -20.95
C ASN A 267 -15.35 15.57 -21.51
N ALA A 268 -14.14 15.13 -21.87
CA ALA A 268 -13.16 15.94 -22.58
C ALA A 268 -13.63 16.27 -24.00
N LYS A 269 -14.25 15.30 -24.71
CA LYS A 269 -14.89 15.52 -26.03
C LYS A 269 -16.13 16.43 -25.93
N LYS A 270 -16.93 16.31 -24.86
CA LYS A 270 -18.07 17.24 -24.57
C LYS A 270 -17.59 18.65 -24.22
N ARG A 271 -16.50 18.80 -23.46
CA ARG A 271 -15.91 20.11 -23.11
C ARG A 271 -15.33 20.86 -24.31
N LYS A 272 -14.88 20.15 -25.36
CA LYS A 272 -14.52 20.78 -26.64
C LYS A 272 -15.70 21.43 -27.39
N ARG A 273 -16.95 21.22 -26.93
CA ARG A 273 -18.16 21.87 -27.46
C ARG A 273 -18.72 22.97 -26.54
N SER A 274 -18.04 23.30 -25.44
CA SER A 274 -18.47 24.37 -24.52
C SER A 274 -17.74 25.69 -24.86
N PRO A 275 -18.39 26.85 -24.68
CA PRO A 275 -17.78 28.15 -24.95
C PRO A 275 -16.53 28.39 -24.08
N SER A 276 -15.60 29.18 -24.62
CA SER A 276 -14.25 29.30 -24.08
C SER A 276 -14.25 29.94 -22.67
N PRO A 277 -13.24 29.63 -21.82
CA PRO A 277 -13.09 30.26 -20.50
C PRO A 277 -13.04 31.79 -20.54
N SER A 278 -12.57 32.39 -21.66
CA SER A 278 -12.60 33.85 -21.87
C SER A 278 -14.00 34.44 -21.90
N ASP A 279 -15.02 33.67 -22.30
CA ASP A 279 -16.41 34.15 -22.38
C ASP A 279 -17.09 34.16 -20.99
N LEU A 280 -16.78 33.18 -20.15
CA LEU A 280 -17.29 33.07 -18.78
C LEU A 280 -16.65 34.10 -17.82
N THR A 281 -15.37 34.43 -17.99
CA THR A 281 -14.69 35.45 -17.17
C THR A 281 -15.23 36.85 -17.46
N ARG A 282 -15.58 37.14 -18.71
CA ARG A 282 -16.14 38.44 -19.12
C ARG A 282 -17.58 38.65 -18.62
N GLN A 283 -18.35 37.57 -18.49
CA GLN A 283 -19.70 37.60 -17.95
C GLN A 283 -19.71 37.75 -16.42
N LYS A 284 -18.85 37.02 -15.70
CA LYS A 284 -18.72 37.16 -14.24
C LYS A 284 -18.16 38.51 -13.79
N LEU A 285 -17.21 39.11 -14.53
CA LEU A 285 -16.72 40.47 -14.25
C LEU A 285 -17.80 41.55 -14.42
N ARG A 286 -18.76 41.35 -15.32
CA ARG A 286 -19.92 42.25 -15.48
C ARG A 286 -20.95 42.12 -14.36
N GLU A 287 -21.08 40.94 -13.76
CA GLU A 287 -21.96 40.71 -12.61
C GLU A 287 -21.32 41.20 -11.30
N TYR A 288 -20.02 40.96 -11.08
CA TYR A 288 -19.31 41.46 -9.89
C TYR A 288 -19.24 43.00 -9.81
N SER A 289 -19.06 43.66 -10.95
CA SER A 289 -19.04 45.14 -11.03
C SER A 289 -20.36 45.80 -10.64
N LYS A 290 -21.48 45.07 -10.63
CA LYS A 290 -22.79 45.60 -10.22
C LYS A 290 -23.08 45.43 -8.74
N GLN A 291 -22.29 44.62 -8.01
CA GLN A 291 -22.61 44.24 -6.64
C GLN A 291 -21.76 44.96 -5.57
N GLU A 292 -20.62 45.57 -5.94
CA GLU A 292 -19.78 46.36 -5.02
C GLU A 292 -20.04 47.88 -5.08
N LYS A 293 -21.28 48.29 -4.84
CA LYS A 293 -21.59 49.67 -4.42
C LYS A 293 -22.31 49.65 -3.08
N GLY A 294 -21.59 49.27 -2.03
CA GLY A 294 -22.07 49.45 -0.65
C GLY A 294 -21.30 48.61 0.35
N GLY A 295 -20.42 49.24 1.12
CA GLY A 295 -19.82 48.67 2.34
C GLY A 295 -18.32 48.43 2.24
N GLY A 296 -17.53 49.50 2.30
CA GLY A 296 -16.09 49.39 2.60
C GLY A 296 -15.89 49.00 4.06
N TRP A 297 -14.86 48.19 4.32
CA TRP A 297 -14.43 47.80 5.67
C TRP A 297 -14.09 49.06 6.48
N THR A 298 -14.86 49.32 7.54
CA THR A 298 -14.53 50.39 8.49
C THR A 298 -13.49 49.91 9.48
N LYS A 299 -12.75 50.84 10.07
CA LYS A 299 -11.73 50.55 11.08
C LYS A 299 -12.32 49.78 12.27
N GLU A 300 -13.58 50.05 12.63
CA GLU A 300 -14.27 49.32 13.70
C GLU A 300 -14.48 47.83 13.39
N SER A 301 -14.66 47.46 12.12
CA SER A 301 -14.81 46.05 11.72
C SER A 301 -13.50 45.26 11.87
N ILE A 302 -12.36 45.94 11.77
CA ILE A 302 -11.03 45.31 11.92
C ILE A 302 -10.70 45.15 13.41
N ASP A 303 -11.02 46.17 14.21
CA ASP A 303 -10.76 46.16 15.66
C ASP A 303 -11.68 45.17 16.40
N SER A 304 -12.91 44.94 15.92
CA SER A 304 -13.82 43.91 16.44
C SER A 304 -13.26 42.50 16.24
N TRP A 305 -12.66 42.22 15.08
CA TRP A 305 -12.13 40.89 14.78
C TRP A 305 -10.85 40.57 15.59
N ALA A 306 -10.02 41.58 15.86
CA ALA A 306 -8.78 41.40 16.61
C ALA A 306 -8.99 41.06 18.10
N ASN A 307 -10.14 41.42 18.68
CA ASN A 307 -10.43 41.23 20.10
C ASN A 307 -11.08 39.87 20.43
N GLU A 308 -11.46 39.08 19.43
CA GLU A 308 -12.10 37.76 19.64
C GLU A 308 -11.10 36.59 19.76
N CYS A 309 -9.80 36.83 19.63
CA CYS A 309 -8.79 35.78 19.80
C CYS A 309 -8.34 35.67 21.27
N PRO A 310 -8.66 34.56 22.00
CA PRO A 310 -8.17 34.37 23.36
C PRO A 310 -6.65 34.08 23.37
N PRO A 311 -5.90 34.56 24.37
CA PRO A 311 -4.48 34.30 24.48
C PRO A 311 -4.20 32.83 24.86
N PRO A 312 -3.04 32.28 24.46
CA PRO A 312 -2.67 30.91 24.77
C PRO A 312 -2.43 30.71 26.28
N ALA A 313 -2.92 29.59 26.80
CA ALA A 313 -2.79 29.20 28.21
C ALA A 313 -1.32 29.00 28.61
N ALA A 314 -0.93 29.62 29.73
CA ALA A 314 0.40 29.45 30.32
C ALA A 314 0.57 28.03 30.89
N SER A 315 1.65 27.35 30.49
CA SER A 315 2.05 26.05 31.02
C SER A 315 2.71 26.20 32.40
N SER A 316 2.08 25.65 33.43
CA SER A 316 2.68 25.49 34.77
C SER A 316 3.60 24.26 34.79
N SER A 317 4.89 24.48 34.99
CA SER A 317 5.86 23.44 35.32
C SER A 317 6.29 23.61 36.77
N ASP A 318 5.78 22.76 37.66
CA ASP A 318 6.35 22.56 38.99
C ASP A 318 6.95 21.16 39.05
N ALA A 319 8.25 21.13 39.34
CA ALA A 319 9.05 19.95 39.60
C ALA A 319 9.10 19.73 41.12
N GLU A 320 8.70 18.55 41.58
CA GLU A 320 9.01 18.08 42.93
C GLU A 320 10.15 17.04 42.89
N ASP A 321 11.10 17.27 43.77
CA ASP A 321 12.35 16.55 44.01
C ASP A 321 12.17 15.69 45.27
N PRO A 322 12.45 14.37 45.28
CA PRO A 322 12.40 13.60 46.51
C PRO A 322 13.80 13.34 47.07
N SER A 323 14.06 13.92 48.23
CA SER A 323 15.08 13.47 49.18
C SER A 323 14.39 12.77 50.36
N SER A 324 14.60 11.46 50.53
CA SER A 324 14.81 10.72 51.80
C SER A 324 14.77 9.22 51.57
#